data_AF-A0A7S9NDF0-F1
#
_entry.id   AF-A0A7S9NDF0-F1
#
_cell.length_a   1.000
_cell.length_b   1.000
_cell.length_c   1.000
_cell.angle_alpha   90.00
_cell.angle_beta   90.00
_cell.angle_gamma   90.00
#
_symmetry.space_group_name_H-M   'P 1'
#
loop_
_entity.id
_entity.type
_entity.pdbx_description
1 polymer ?
#
loop_
_entity_poly.entity_id
_entity_poly.type
_entity_poly.pdbx_seq_one_letter_code
_entity_poly.pdbx_strand_id
1 'polypeptide(L)'
;MKNFLFTLLSVFIFTGCVATKTPQNSQAFQVTLFSPMIKINDVGFFHKYKNELNLQIYSSGVNTANISIRDKICINSACFNKTEFNEKFFLAPHYESLFEEILQKEKIYDGKGLINTECGFSQDLSSYFIKYEVCDNYVKFIDSKNKIRVIIKELK
;
A
#
# COMPACT_ATOMS: atom_id res chain seq x y z
N MET A 1 -40.04 -13.11 40.75
CA MET A 1 -39.90 -12.85 39.29
C MET A 1 -39.05 -11.63 38.93
N LYS A 2 -38.91 -10.60 39.79
CA LYS A 2 -38.12 -9.38 39.50
C LYS A 2 -36.59 -9.60 39.45
N ASN A 3 -36.06 -10.56 40.22
CA ASN A 3 -34.61 -10.82 40.28
C ASN A 3 -34.07 -11.62 39.08
N PHE A 4 -34.92 -12.38 38.37
CA PHE A 4 -34.49 -13.17 37.20
C PHE A 4 -34.31 -12.30 35.95
N LEU A 5 -35.10 -11.23 35.84
CA LEU A 5 -35.02 -10.26 34.74
C LEU A 5 -33.72 -9.45 34.80
N PHE A 6 -33.21 -9.16 36.01
CA PHE A 6 -31.95 -8.43 36.21
C PHE A 6 -30.72 -9.28 35.86
N THR A 7 -30.76 -10.58 36.13
CA THR A 7 -29.68 -11.51 35.77
C THR A 7 -29.60 -11.71 34.26
N LEU A 8 -30.74 -11.75 33.56
CA LEU A 8 -30.79 -11.89 32.10
C LEU A 8 -30.27 -10.64 31.38
N LEU A 9 -30.51 -9.45 31.93
CA LEU A 9 -30.01 -8.18 31.38
C LEU A 9 -28.49 -8.03 31.53
N SER A 10 -27.90 -8.61 32.57
CA SER A 10 -26.45 -8.58 32.81
C SER A 10 -25.64 -9.44 31.84
N VAL A 11 -26.23 -10.48 31.25
CA VAL A 11 -25.52 -11.41 30.34
C VAL A 11 -25.33 -10.79 28.94
N PHE A 12 -26.19 -9.85 28.53
CA PHE A 12 -26.09 -9.18 27.23
C PHE A 12 -24.96 -8.14 27.15
N ILE A 13 -24.40 -7.70 28.27
CA ILE A 13 -23.37 -6.63 28.29
C ILE A 13 -21.97 -7.18 28.03
N PHE A 14 -21.77 -8.50 28.08
CA PHE A 14 -20.45 -9.14 27.91
C PHE A 14 -20.22 -9.80 26.55
N THR A 15 -21.14 -9.69 25.58
CA THR A 15 -20.98 -10.27 24.24
C THR A 15 -20.40 -9.31 23.20
N GLY A 16 -19.94 -8.13 23.62
CA GLY A 16 -19.31 -7.12 22.76
C GLY A 16 -17.89 -7.47 22.30
N CYS A 17 -17.67 -8.67 21.75
CA CYS A 17 -16.42 -8.98 21.07
C CYS A 17 -16.53 -8.48 19.63
N VAL A 18 -16.18 -7.22 19.39
CA VAL A 18 -16.05 -6.68 18.04
C VAL A 18 -14.87 -7.39 17.38
N ALA A 19 -15.13 -8.20 16.36
CA ALA A 19 -14.11 -8.83 15.53
C ALA A 19 -13.36 -7.74 14.74
N THR A 20 -12.36 -7.14 15.35
CA THR A 20 -11.45 -6.22 14.67
C THR A 20 -10.47 -7.04 13.83
N LYS A 21 -10.27 -6.63 12.58
CA LYS A 21 -9.24 -7.24 11.72
C LYS A 21 -7.88 -6.86 12.28
N THR A 22 -7.14 -7.81 12.80
CA THR A 22 -5.75 -7.61 13.22
C THR A 22 -4.82 -7.78 12.03
N PRO A 23 -3.88 -6.84 11.79
CA PRO A 23 -2.88 -7.02 10.75
C PRO A 23 -1.95 -8.16 11.13
N GLN A 24 -1.56 -8.97 10.14
CA GLN A 24 -0.57 -10.04 10.32
C GLN A 24 0.82 -9.47 10.51
N ASN A 25 1.11 -8.34 9.86
CA ASN A 25 2.36 -7.62 9.97
C ASN A 25 2.07 -6.11 9.88
N SER A 26 2.80 -5.32 10.66
CA SER A 26 2.84 -3.87 10.56
C SER A 26 4.27 -3.38 10.60
N GLN A 27 4.64 -2.52 9.65
CA GLN A 27 6.02 -2.07 9.49
C GLN A 27 6.05 -0.61 9.03
N ALA A 28 7.00 0.17 9.56
CA ALA A 28 7.11 1.61 9.33
C ALA A 28 8.06 1.93 8.16
N PHE A 29 7.71 2.94 7.36
CA PHE A 29 8.44 3.33 6.16
C PHE A 29 8.41 4.84 5.97
N GLN A 30 9.50 5.41 5.45
CA GLN A 30 9.43 6.68 4.72
C GLN A 30 8.85 6.39 3.33
N VAL A 31 7.78 7.09 2.98
CA VAL A 31 7.06 6.90 1.72
C VAL A 31 7.05 8.20 0.93
N THR A 32 7.52 8.12 -0.31
CA THR A 32 7.33 9.16 -1.32
C THR A 32 6.45 8.63 -2.44
N LEU A 33 5.24 9.18 -2.56
CA LEU A 33 4.37 8.98 -3.72
C LEU A 33 4.25 10.32 -4.42
N PHE A 34 4.77 10.41 -5.65
CA PHE A 34 4.69 11.63 -6.43
C PHE A 34 4.04 11.32 -7.77
N SER A 35 2.80 11.75 -7.93
CA SER A 35 2.00 11.75 -9.15
C SER A 35 1.08 12.98 -9.18
N PRO A 36 0.39 13.27 -10.29
CA PRO A 36 -0.62 14.33 -10.30
C PRO A 36 -1.78 14.05 -9.33
N MET A 37 -2.12 12.77 -9.14
CA MET A 37 -3.21 12.31 -8.27
C MET A 37 -2.83 12.39 -6.79
N ILE A 38 -1.58 12.09 -6.43
CA ILE A 38 -1.11 11.97 -5.04
C ILE A 38 0.29 12.55 -4.91
N LYS A 39 0.50 13.41 -3.91
CA LYS A 39 1.82 13.95 -3.55
C LYS A 39 2.03 13.79 -2.05
N ILE A 40 2.82 12.78 -1.68
CA ILE A 40 3.10 12.40 -0.30
C ILE A 40 4.61 12.25 -0.15
N ASN A 41 5.17 12.77 0.95
CA ASN A 41 6.53 12.51 1.40
C ASN A 41 6.54 12.52 2.92
N ASP A 42 6.10 11.42 3.51
CA ASP A 42 5.83 11.30 4.94
C ASP A 42 6.12 9.87 5.41
N VAL A 43 5.99 9.65 6.71
CA VAL A 43 6.07 8.31 7.30
C VAL A 43 4.74 7.59 7.10
N GLY A 44 4.81 6.32 6.78
CA GLY A 44 3.66 5.44 6.68
C GLY A 44 3.89 4.08 7.31
N PHE A 45 2.78 3.37 7.54
CA PHE A 45 2.77 2.01 8.03
C PHE A 45 2.10 1.11 7.00
N PHE A 46 2.81 0.07 6.57
CA PHE A 46 2.19 -1.02 5.82
C PHE A 46 1.59 -2.00 6.80
N HIS A 47 0.29 -2.25 6.67
CA HIS A 47 -0.44 -3.28 7.36
C HIS A 47 -0.81 -4.37 6.35
N LYS A 48 -0.24 -5.56 6.51
CA LYS A 48 -0.59 -6.72 5.69
C LYS A 48 -1.64 -7.55 6.41
N TYR A 49 -2.77 -7.76 5.75
CA TYR A 49 -3.80 -8.71 6.14
C TYR A 49 -3.84 -9.85 5.12
N LYS A 50 -4.64 -10.89 5.39
CA LYS A 50 -4.72 -12.10 4.55
C LYS A 50 -4.95 -11.80 3.06
N ASN A 51 -5.85 -10.86 2.75
CA ASN A 51 -6.26 -10.51 1.38
C ASN A 51 -6.23 -8.98 1.15
N GLU A 52 -5.45 -8.24 1.93
CA GLU A 52 -5.42 -6.78 1.87
C GLU A 52 -4.03 -6.25 2.22
N LEU A 53 -3.53 -5.34 1.38
CA LEU A 53 -2.40 -4.50 1.71
C LEU A 53 -2.92 -3.10 2.01
N ASN A 54 -2.59 -2.57 3.18
CA ASN A 54 -3.04 -1.26 3.60
C ASN A 54 -1.85 -0.36 3.97
N LEU A 55 -1.73 0.78 3.31
CA LEU A 55 -0.72 1.79 3.57
C LEU A 55 -1.37 2.99 4.24
N GLN A 56 -1.05 3.20 5.52
CA GLN A 56 -1.51 4.36 6.28
C GLN A 56 -0.39 5.38 6.37
N ILE A 57 -0.63 6.60 5.92
CA ILE A 57 0.33 7.69 5.96
C ILE A 57 -0.03 8.62 7.11
N TYR A 58 0.98 9.01 7.89
CA TYR A 58 0.82 9.90 9.02
C TYR A 58 1.68 11.16 8.82
N SER A 59 1.06 12.31 9.01
CA SER A 59 1.79 13.59 9.09
C SER A 59 1.44 14.26 10.42
N SER A 60 2.47 14.65 11.17
CA SER A 60 2.32 15.27 12.50
C SER A 60 1.40 14.47 13.46
N GLY A 61 1.47 13.14 13.41
CA GLY A 61 0.69 12.24 14.28
C GLY A 61 -0.76 11.99 13.84
N VAL A 62 -1.20 12.58 12.73
CA VAL A 62 -2.56 12.40 12.18
C VAL A 62 -2.50 11.52 10.93
N ASN A 63 -3.43 10.57 10.80
CA ASN A 63 -3.57 9.78 9.58
C ASN A 63 -4.11 10.68 8.45
N THR A 64 -3.26 10.97 7.46
CA THR A 64 -3.57 11.91 6.37
C THR A 64 -4.01 11.20 5.09
N ALA A 65 -3.58 9.95 4.90
CA ALA A 65 -4.01 9.14 3.77
C ALA A 65 -4.03 7.66 4.13
N ASN A 66 -5.07 6.98 3.67
CA ASN A 66 -5.23 5.55 3.84
C ASN A 66 -5.41 4.90 2.46
N ILE A 67 -4.41 4.14 2.00
CA ILE A 67 -4.44 3.45 0.71
C ILE A 67 -4.66 1.96 0.96
N SER A 68 -5.82 1.42 0.61
CA SER A 68 -6.15 -0.01 0.72
C SER A 68 -6.16 -0.67 -0.66
N ILE A 69 -5.49 -1.81 -0.79
CA ILE A 69 -5.41 -2.61 -2.02
C ILE A 69 -6.00 -3.99 -1.73
N ARG A 70 -7.09 -4.31 -2.44
CA ARG A 70 -7.75 -5.63 -2.45
C ARG A 70 -8.16 -5.99 -3.88
N ASP A 71 -9.46 -6.11 -4.13
CA ASP A 71 -10.11 -6.15 -5.45
C ASP A 71 -10.04 -4.78 -6.14
N LYS A 72 -10.08 -3.71 -5.35
CA LYS A 72 -9.93 -2.31 -5.78
C LYS A 72 -8.82 -1.62 -5.02
N ILE A 73 -8.40 -0.48 -5.52
CA ILE A 73 -7.48 0.43 -4.82
C ILE A 73 -8.30 1.61 -4.32
N CYS A 74 -8.36 1.76 -3.00
CA CYS A 74 -9.08 2.84 -2.34
C CYS A 74 -8.08 3.81 -1.70
N ILE A 75 -8.25 5.11 -1.94
CA ILE A 75 -7.57 6.18 -1.21
C ILE A 75 -8.64 6.86 -0.35
N ASN A 76 -8.51 6.73 0.97
CA ASN A 76 -9.54 7.12 1.93
C ASN A 76 -10.88 6.47 1.54
N SER A 77 -11.89 7.25 1.20
CA SER A 77 -13.22 6.76 0.80
C SER A 77 -13.40 6.60 -0.72
N ALA A 78 -12.43 7.04 -1.54
CA ALA A 78 -12.52 6.97 -3.00
C ALA A 78 -11.87 5.69 -3.51
N CYS A 79 -12.65 4.84 -4.19
CA CYS A 79 -12.18 3.54 -4.70
C CYS A 79 -12.18 3.50 -6.23
N PHE A 80 -11.13 2.90 -6.78
CA PHE A 80 -10.90 2.75 -8.21
C PHE A 80 -10.64 1.28 -8.52
N ASN A 81 -11.09 0.82 -9.69
CA ASN A 81 -10.60 -0.46 -10.19
C ASN A 81 -9.09 -0.36 -10.45
N LYS A 82 -8.35 -1.47 -10.37
CA LYS A 82 -6.87 -1.45 -10.42
C LYS A 82 -6.32 -0.77 -11.68
N THR A 83 -6.86 -1.07 -12.85
CA THR A 83 -6.46 -0.42 -14.12
C THR A 83 -6.76 1.08 -14.12
N GLU A 84 -7.94 1.50 -13.65
CA GLU A 84 -8.31 2.92 -13.55
C GLU A 84 -7.40 3.68 -12.58
N PHE A 85 -7.07 3.06 -11.45
CA PHE A 85 -6.10 3.63 -10.52
C PHE A 85 -4.75 3.82 -11.21
N ASN A 86 -4.27 2.81 -11.93
CA ASN A 86 -2.98 2.88 -12.62
C ASN A 86 -2.99 3.97 -13.70
N GLU A 87 -4.06 4.08 -14.50
CA GLU A 87 -4.23 5.17 -15.48
C GLU A 87 -4.10 6.55 -14.84
N LYS A 88 -4.70 6.76 -13.66
CA LYS A 88 -4.70 8.06 -12.97
C LYS A 88 -3.40 8.33 -12.22
N PHE A 89 -2.85 7.31 -11.56
CA PHE A 89 -1.64 7.44 -10.76
C PHE A 89 -0.39 7.51 -11.64
N PHE A 90 -0.27 6.64 -12.64
CA PHE A 90 0.89 6.57 -13.52
C PHE A 90 0.74 7.37 -14.83
N LEU A 91 -0.42 7.99 -15.08
CA LEU A 91 -0.75 8.62 -16.38
C LEU A 91 -0.61 7.65 -17.57
N ALA A 92 -0.75 6.36 -17.29
CA ALA A 92 -0.65 5.27 -18.25
C ALA A 92 -1.38 4.05 -17.68
N PRO A 93 -2.03 3.22 -18.52
CA PRO A 93 -2.91 2.17 -18.02
C PRO A 93 -2.22 1.11 -17.20
N HIS A 94 -1.02 0.67 -17.61
CA HIS A 94 -0.31 -0.46 -17.03
C HIS A 94 -1.22 -1.69 -16.80
N TYR A 95 -0.67 -2.76 -16.23
CA TYR A 95 -1.45 -3.94 -15.86
C TYR A 95 -1.87 -3.85 -14.39
N GLU A 96 -2.95 -4.52 -14.02
CA GLU A 96 -3.66 -4.32 -12.75
C GLU A 96 -2.77 -4.39 -11.50
N SER A 97 -1.86 -5.36 -11.42
CA SER A 97 -1.04 -5.60 -10.24
C SER A 97 0.18 -4.68 -10.09
N LEU A 98 0.49 -3.81 -11.07
CA LEU A 98 1.75 -3.03 -11.06
C LEU A 98 1.97 -2.25 -9.76
N PHE A 99 0.97 -1.49 -9.30
CA PHE A 99 1.13 -0.70 -8.09
C PHE A 99 1.40 -1.59 -6.87
N GLU A 100 0.63 -2.68 -6.74
CA GLU A 100 0.76 -3.64 -5.65
C GLU A 100 2.14 -4.33 -5.64
N GLU A 101 2.63 -4.76 -6.81
CA GLU A 101 3.94 -5.37 -6.99
C GLU A 101 5.07 -4.42 -6.57
N ILE A 102 4.99 -3.13 -6.93
CA ILE A 102 5.96 -2.11 -6.51
C ILE A 102 5.99 -2.01 -4.97
N LEU A 103 4.82 -1.95 -4.30
CA LEU A 103 4.77 -1.84 -2.84
C LEU A 103 5.29 -3.12 -2.16
N GLN A 104 5.10 -4.29 -2.78
CA GLN A 104 5.55 -5.59 -2.28
C GLN A 104 6.98 -5.96 -2.67
N LYS A 105 7.71 -5.05 -3.33
CA LYS A 105 9.10 -5.26 -3.79
C LYS A 105 9.24 -6.39 -4.82
N GLU A 106 8.18 -6.68 -5.55
CA GLU A 106 8.16 -7.73 -6.57
C GLU A 106 8.74 -7.24 -7.90
N LYS A 107 9.13 -8.18 -8.76
CA LYS A 107 9.53 -7.88 -10.13
C LYS A 107 8.31 -7.45 -10.93
N ILE A 108 8.47 -6.43 -11.76
CA ILE A 108 7.40 -5.89 -12.61
C ILE A 108 7.59 -6.32 -14.06
N TYR A 109 6.53 -6.31 -14.88
CA TYR A 109 6.59 -6.68 -16.30
C TYR A 109 7.29 -8.03 -16.55
N ASP A 110 6.91 -9.05 -15.78
CA ASP A 110 7.47 -10.40 -15.86
C ASP A 110 9.01 -10.44 -15.76
N GLY A 111 9.61 -9.47 -15.05
CA GLY A 111 11.06 -9.39 -14.87
C GLY A 111 11.82 -8.86 -16.09
N LYS A 112 11.15 -8.18 -17.03
CA LYS A 112 11.85 -7.56 -18.18
C LYS A 112 12.91 -6.56 -17.71
N GLY A 113 14.08 -6.60 -18.34
CA GLY A 113 15.20 -5.69 -18.04
C GLY A 113 15.88 -5.94 -16.69
N LEU A 114 15.65 -7.11 -16.08
CA LEU A 114 16.19 -7.47 -14.76
C LEU A 114 17.72 -7.57 -14.75
N ILE A 115 18.32 -6.94 -13.75
CA ILE A 115 19.73 -7.03 -13.40
C ILE A 115 19.77 -7.31 -11.89
N ASN A 116 20.28 -8.48 -11.50
CA ASN A 116 20.46 -8.79 -10.09
C ASN A 116 21.58 -7.94 -9.49
N THR A 117 21.41 -7.54 -8.24
CA THR A 117 22.39 -6.78 -7.46
C THR A 117 22.70 -7.54 -6.17
N GLU A 118 23.68 -7.09 -5.40
CA GLU A 118 24.09 -7.77 -4.16
C GLU A 118 22.98 -7.80 -3.09
N CYS A 119 22.08 -6.82 -3.10
CA CYS A 119 20.99 -6.65 -2.12
C CYS A 119 19.59 -6.87 -2.71
N GLY A 120 19.47 -7.24 -3.98
CA GLY A 120 18.18 -7.35 -4.65
C GLY A 120 18.30 -7.31 -6.18
N PHE A 121 17.60 -6.37 -6.82
CA PHE A 121 17.59 -6.25 -8.27
C PHE A 121 17.25 -4.84 -8.76
N SER A 122 17.56 -4.59 -10.02
CA SER A 122 17.09 -3.43 -10.78
C SER A 122 16.43 -3.89 -12.08
N GLN A 123 15.54 -3.07 -12.62
CA GLN A 123 14.94 -3.26 -13.93
C GLN A 123 15.06 -1.98 -14.74
N ASP A 124 15.77 -2.05 -15.86
CA ASP A 124 15.77 -0.99 -16.87
C ASP A 124 14.70 -1.28 -17.93
N LEU A 125 13.62 -0.50 -17.86
CA LEU A 125 12.47 -0.59 -18.75
C LEU A 125 12.47 0.63 -19.68
N SER A 126 13.58 0.83 -20.39
CA SER A 126 13.80 1.96 -21.30
C SER A 126 12.67 2.23 -22.28
N SER A 127 11.99 1.20 -22.80
CA SER A 127 10.83 1.37 -23.70
C SER A 127 9.64 2.10 -23.06
N TYR A 128 9.59 2.10 -21.71
CA TYR A 128 8.57 2.76 -20.91
C TYR A 128 9.13 3.98 -20.15
N PHE A 129 10.42 4.32 -20.33
CA PHE A 129 11.11 5.36 -19.55
C PHE A 129 11.10 5.10 -18.02
N ILE A 130 10.99 3.83 -17.64
CA ILE A 130 10.92 3.39 -16.25
C ILE A 130 12.28 2.85 -15.80
N LYS A 131 12.71 3.30 -14.62
CA LYS A 131 13.80 2.68 -13.85
C LYS A 131 13.26 2.21 -12.52
N TYR A 132 13.48 0.94 -12.22
CA TYR A 132 12.99 0.31 -10.99
C TYR A 132 14.15 -0.36 -10.25
N GLU A 133 14.20 -0.18 -8.93
CA GLU A 133 15.27 -0.67 -8.08
C GLU A 133 14.67 -1.18 -6.77
N VAL A 134 15.08 -2.37 -6.36
CA VAL A 134 14.76 -3.00 -5.09
C VAL A 134 16.07 -3.47 -4.47
N CYS A 135 16.35 -2.99 -3.26
CA CYS A 135 17.58 -3.32 -2.53
C CYS A 135 17.25 -3.37 -1.04
N ASP A 136 17.33 -4.56 -0.42
CA ASP A 136 16.97 -4.82 0.98
C ASP A 136 15.63 -4.17 1.40
N ASN A 137 15.74 -3.03 2.07
CA ASN A 137 14.69 -2.28 2.74
C ASN A 137 14.21 -1.07 1.91
N TYR A 138 14.66 -0.98 0.66
CA TYR A 138 14.47 0.14 -0.24
C TYR A 138 13.81 -0.29 -1.55
N VAL A 139 12.83 0.51 -1.99
CA VAL A 139 12.20 0.42 -3.30
C VAL A 139 12.23 1.80 -3.95
N LYS A 140 12.55 1.84 -5.24
CA LYS A 140 12.51 3.06 -6.04
C LYS A 140 12.01 2.75 -7.44
N PHE A 141 10.84 3.27 -7.75
CA PHE A 141 10.27 3.29 -9.08
C PHE A 141 10.24 4.73 -9.60
N ILE A 142 10.79 4.96 -10.79
CA ILE A 142 10.82 6.26 -11.46
C ILE A 142 10.32 6.09 -12.88
N ASP A 143 9.20 6.75 -13.22
CA ASP A 143 8.79 6.99 -14.60
C ASP A 143 9.23 8.42 -14.98
N SER A 144 10.22 8.51 -15.85
CA SER A 144 10.79 9.80 -16.26
C SER A 144 9.92 10.55 -17.27
N LYS A 145 9.10 9.84 -18.05
CA LYS A 145 8.23 10.43 -19.07
C LYS A 145 7.06 11.17 -18.41
N ASN A 146 6.41 10.50 -17.48
CA ASN A 146 5.22 11.00 -16.79
C ASN A 146 5.55 11.68 -15.45
N LYS A 147 6.85 11.72 -15.08
CA LYS A 147 7.37 12.33 -13.85
C LYS A 147 6.79 11.70 -12.57
N ILE A 148 6.57 10.39 -12.55
CA ILE A 148 6.10 9.67 -11.36
C ILE A 148 7.27 9.10 -10.57
N ARG A 149 7.13 9.14 -9.25
CA ARG A 149 8.08 8.53 -8.32
C ARG A 149 7.33 7.76 -7.23
N VAL A 150 7.73 6.52 -7.00
CA VAL A 150 7.36 5.73 -5.82
C VAL A 150 8.65 5.34 -5.14
N ILE A 151 8.89 5.85 -3.93
CA ILE A 151 10.08 5.54 -3.15
C ILE A 151 9.63 5.11 -1.77
N ILE A 152 10.07 3.93 -1.34
CA ILE A 152 9.70 3.34 -0.05
C ILE A 152 10.99 2.92 0.63
N LYS A 153 11.19 3.38 1.86
CA LYS A 153 12.34 3.01 2.67
C LYS A 153 11.88 2.61 4.05
N GLU A 154 12.11 1.37 4.44
CA GLU A 154 11.80 0.89 5.78
C GLU A 154 12.58 1.67 6.84
N LEU A 155 11.89 1.98 7.93
CA LEU A 155 12.48 2.61 9.12
C LEU A 155 12.82 1.50 10.12
N LYS A 156 14.05 1.54 10.64
CA LYS A 156 14.52 0.64 11.71
C LYS A 156 14.16 1.19 13.08
#